data_AF-A0A0C2SSM8-F1
#
_entry.id   AF-A0A0C2SSM8-F1
#
_cell.length_a   1.000
_cell.length_b   1.000
_cell.length_c   1.000
_cell.angle_alpha   90.00
_cell.angle_beta   90.00
_cell.angle_gamma   90.00
#
_symmetry.space_group_name_H-M   'P 1'
#
loop_
_entity.id
_entity.type
_entity.pdbx_description
1 polymer ?
#
loop_
_entity_poly.entity_id
_entity_poly.type
_entity_poly.pdbx_seq_one_letter_code
_entity_poly.pdbx_strand_id
1 'polypeptide(L)'
;MLKDTVRTGSYRSAIVDNGHLFKGKTVLDVGCGTGILSMFAAKAGAQHVVGIDMSNIIDQAQKIIEANGFSDRITLVKGKLEEAELPIKEFDIIISEWMGYFLLYESMLDTVLLARDKYLKKGGLIFPDNATLYLAAIEDQDYKEEKINFWDNVYGFDYSCIKNIALREPLVDTVDLKSVVTDPCHINLLTAKKEDLTFDSRFSLKVTRNDYIHAFLAWFDILFDCTHKRTKFSTGPHAQYTHWKQTVFYTPNTIVAHAGDTIEGTLSCAPNQRNNRDLDITVTYTTPEGSETTMNYKMCVIFPLPLPHPRVFTRVGERPLTGCQVLIYTSTFSMLITHAILTNMKLLSACLPSLHARYYILQRACWIPYSFCIALASRPFTVYRY
;
A
#
# COMPACT_ATOMS: atom_id res chain seq x y z
N MET A 1 3.80 6.95 3.68
CA MET A 1 2.85 7.91 4.31
C MET A 1 3.35 9.37 4.25
N LEU A 2 4.25 9.83 5.12
CA LEU A 2 4.53 11.29 5.22
C LEU A 2 5.22 11.93 4.00
N LYS A 3 6.07 11.19 3.28
CA LYS A 3 6.74 11.68 2.05
C LYS A 3 5.79 11.76 0.85
N ASP A 4 4.61 11.17 0.94
CA ASP A 4 3.58 11.30 -0.09
C ASP A 4 2.94 12.69 0.03
N THR A 5 3.41 13.60 -0.81
CA THR A 5 3.00 15.01 -0.82
C THR A 5 1.60 15.21 -1.37
N VAL A 6 1.15 14.35 -2.30
CA VAL A 6 -0.20 14.39 -2.86
C VAL A 6 -1.20 14.04 -1.77
N ARG A 7 -0.99 12.92 -1.08
CA ARG A 7 -1.80 12.49 0.07
C ARG A 7 -1.79 13.55 1.16
N THR A 8 -0.61 13.82 1.74
CA THR A 8 -0.50 14.66 2.93
C THR A 8 -0.88 16.11 2.64
N GLY A 9 -0.54 16.61 1.44
CA GLY A 9 -0.91 17.95 0.97
C GLY A 9 -2.42 18.10 0.81
N SER A 10 -3.13 17.09 0.29
CA SER A 10 -4.58 17.16 0.11
C SER A 10 -5.32 17.23 1.45
N TYR A 11 -4.95 16.41 2.43
CA TYR A 11 -5.52 16.55 3.79
C TYR A 11 -5.19 17.90 4.41
N ARG A 12 -3.95 18.37 4.27
CA ARG A 12 -3.54 19.69 4.78
C ARG A 12 -4.42 20.79 4.18
N SER A 13 -4.61 20.81 2.86
CA SER A 13 -5.44 21.83 2.20
C SER A 13 -6.91 21.69 2.59
N ALA A 14 -7.45 20.48 2.62
CA ALA A 14 -8.84 20.23 3.02
C ALA A 14 -9.13 20.72 4.45
N ILE A 15 -8.16 20.61 5.36
CA ILE A 15 -8.31 21.01 6.77
C ILE A 15 -7.94 22.48 6.99
N VAL A 16 -6.71 22.87 6.65
CA VAL A 16 -6.14 24.19 7.01
C VAL A 16 -6.78 25.31 6.20
N ASP A 17 -7.05 25.09 4.90
CA ASP A 17 -7.66 26.12 4.05
C ASP A 17 -9.18 26.27 4.34
N ASN A 18 -9.76 25.34 5.11
CA ASN A 18 -11.16 25.36 5.54
C ASN A 18 -11.31 25.51 7.06
N GLY A 19 -10.44 26.28 7.71
CA GLY A 19 -10.46 26.47 9.17
C GLY A 19 -11.79 26.96 9.76
N HIS A 20 -12.66 27.58 8.96
CA HIS A 20 -14.04 27.93 9.37
C HIS A 20 -14.90 26.70 9.71
N LEU A 21 -14.62 25.53 9.12
CA LEU A 21 -15.28 24.27 9.46
C LEU A 21 -14.77 23.69 10.78
N PHE A 22 -13.49 23.90 11.10
CA PHE A 22 -12.81 23.32 12.27
C PHE A 22 -12.86 24.22 13.51
N LYS A 23 -12.97 25.54 13.35
CA LYS A 23 -12.89 26.48 14.48
C LYS A 23 -13.95 26.17 15.55
N GLY A 24 -13.47 25.89 16.76
CA GLY A 24 -14.35 25.59 17.90
C GLY A 24 -15.02 24.22 17.86
N LYS A 25 -14.55 23.30 17.00
CA LYS A 25 -15.10 21.94 16.86
C LYS A 25 -14.29 20.89 17.61
N THR A 26 -14.94 19.81 18.03
CA THR A 26 -14.25 18.59 18.48
C THR A 26 -13.99 17.66 17.29
N VAL A 27 -12.76 17.13 17.19
CA VAL A 27 -12.30 16.32 16.06
C VAL A 27 -11.80 14.95 16.55
N LEU A 28 -12.21 13.88 15.88
CA LEU A 28 -11.68 12.54 16.08
C LEU A 28 -10.78 12.15 14.89
N ASP A 29 -9.52 11.83 15.17
CA ASP A 29 -8.54 11.34 14.20
C ASP A 29 -8.38 9.82 14.34
N VAL A 30 -9.00 9.06 13.44
CA VAL A 30 -9.04 7.58 13.47
C VAL A 30 -7.85 7.03 12.70
N GLY A 31 -6.96 6.31 13.40
CA GLY A 31 -5.68 5.86 12.85
C GLY A 31 -4.65 7.01 12.79
N CYS A 32 -4.50 7.74 13.90
CA CYS A 32 -3.79 9.01 13.90
C CYS A 32 -2.28 8.89 13.59
N GLY A 33 -1.69 7.70 13.74
CA GLY A 33 -0.28 7.44 13.48
C GLY A 33 0.63 8.41 14.22
N THR A 34 1.41 9.20 13.48
CA THR A 34 2.31 10.22 14.06
C THR A 34 1.60 11.50 14.49
N GLY A 35 0.28 11.59 14.39
CA GLY A 35 -0.53 12.75 14.78
C GLY A 35 -0.52 13.92 13.78
N ILE A 36 -0.09 13.70 12.54
CA ILE A 36 0.04 14.80 11.55
C ILE A 36 -1.32 15.43 11.20
N LEU A 37 -2.36 14.63 11.03
CA LEU A 37 -3.71 15.13 10.71
C LEU A 37 -4.33 15.81 11.93
N SER A 38 -4.13 15.23 13.13
CA SER A 38 -4.49 15.86 14.40
C SER A 38 -3.88 17.27 14.55
N MET A 39 -2.59 17.44 14.22
CA MET A 39 -1.94 18.75 14.26
C MET A 39 -2.48 19.72 13.20
N PHE A 40 -2.87 19.24 12.00
CA PHE A 40 -3.55 20.10 11.03
C PHE A 40 -4.90 20.59 11.56
N ALA A 41 -5.69 19.71 12.18
CA ALA A 41 -6.98 20.07 12.76
C ALA A 41 -6.83 21.10 13.92
N ALA A 42 -5.89 20.86 14.82
CA ALA A 42 -5.58 21.80 15.91
C ALA A 42 -5.15 23.17 15.37
N LYS A 43 -4.26 23.19 14.35
CA LYS A 43 -3.81 24.41 13.67
C LYS A 43 -4.95 25.14 12.94
N ALA A 44 -5.92 24.41 12.40
CA ALA A 44 -7.11 24.95 11.75
C ALA A 44 -8.14 25.53 12.76
N GLY A 45 -7.90 25.39 14.06
CA GLY A 45 -8.71 26.00 15.12
C GLY A 45 -9.65 25.04 15.85
N ALA A 46 -9.53 23.72 15.66
CA ALA A 46 -10.28 22.71 16.42
C ALA A 46 -10.19 22.96 17.93
N GLN A 47 -11.33 23.01 18.62
CA GLN A 47 -11.36 23.21 20.08
C GLN A 47 -10.53 22.13 20.78
N HIS A 48 -10.76 20.87 20.39
CA HIS A 48 -10.02 19.72 20.91
C HIS A 48 -9.96 18.63 19.85
N VAL A 49 -8.84 17.92 19.80
CA VAL A 49 -8.63 16.77 18.90
C VAL A 49 -8.34 15.53 19.74
N VAL A 50 -9.02 14.42 19.44
CA VAL A 50 -8.71 13.11 19.98
C VAL A 50 -8.15 12.25 18.87
N GLY A 51 -6.89 11.84 18.97
CA GLY A 51 -6.28 10.91 18.03
C GLY A 51 -6.20 9.51 18.62
N ILE A 52 -6.68 8.50 17.88
CA ILE A 52 -6.64 7.11 18.31
C ILE A 52 -5.84 6.25 17.34
N ASP A 53 -4.95 5.43 17.89
CA ASP A 53 -4.16 4.46 17.13
C ASP A 53 -3.79 3.26 18.01
N MET A 54 -3.85 2.05 17.46
CA MET A 54 -3.51 0.83 18.21
C MET A 54 -2.01 0.57 18.29
N SER A 55 -1.21 1.20 17.44
CA SER A 55 0.22 0.91 17.31
C SER A 55 1.08 1.71 18.31
N ASN A 56 2.29 1.23 18.54
CA ASN A 56 3.26 1.88 19.44
C ASN A 56 3.79 3.23 18.90
N ILE A 57 3.44 3.62 17.67
CA ILE A 57 3.84 4.92 17.12
C ILE A 57 3.25 6.08 17.93
N ILE A 58 2.15 5.85 18.65
CA ILE A 58 1.47 6.85 19.46
C ILE A 58 2.38 7.43 20.56
N ASP A 59 3.32 6.62 21.06
CA ASP A 59 4.30 7.04 22.07
C ASP A 59 5.26 8.10 21.48
N GLN A 60 5.53 8.05 20.17
CA GLN A 60 6.28 9.07 19.45
C GLN A 60 5.40 10.24 19.03
N ALA A 61 4.15 9.98 18.65
CA ALA A 61 3.18 11.03 18.34
C ALA A 61 3.00 12.00 19.51
N GLN A 62 2.97 11.49 20.75
CA GLN A 62 2.91 12.32 21.96
C GLN A 62 4.08 13.31 22.04
N LYS A 63 5.31 12.86 21.79
CA LYS A 63 6.51 13.71 21.78
C LYS A 63 6.49 14.73 20.66
N ILE A 64 6.00 14.33 19.48
CA ILE A 64 5.85 15.21 18.32
C ILE A 64 4.87 16.34 18.64
N ILE A 65 3.70 16.00 19.20
CA ILE A 65 2.66 16.96 19.57
C ILE A 65 3.18 17.95 20.62
N GLU A 66 3.88 17.46 21.63
CA GLU A 66 4.50 18.30 22.66
C GLU A 66 5.55 19.24 22.08
N ALA A 67 6.45 18.74 21.24
CA ALA A 67 7.48 19.55 20.58
C ALA A 67 6.90 20.64 19.68
N ASN A 68 5.65 20.49 19.22
CA ASN A 68 4.96 21.46 18.38
C ASN A 68 3.93 22.32 19.16
N GLY A 69 3.89 22.21 20.50
CA GLY A 69 3.06 23.06 21.35
C GLY A 69 1.56 22.81 21.23
N PHE A 70 1.15 21.57 20.98
CA PHE A 70 -0.27 21.18 20.85
C PHE A 70 -0.78 20.26 21.98
N SER A 71 0.01 20.05 23.04
CA SER A 71 -0.34 19.14 24.15
C SER A 71 -1.63 19.52 24.88
N ASP A 72 -2.00 20.79 24.88
CA ASP A 72 -3.22 21.31 25.49
C ASP A 72 -4.48 21.08 24.64
N ARG A 73 -4.31 20.78 23.35
CA ARG A 73 -5.42 20.66 22.37
C ARG A 73 -5.58 19.27 21.78
N ILE A 74 -4.58 18.41 21.89
CA ILE A 74 -4.60 17.06 21.31
C ILE A 74 -4.43 16.02 22.40
N THR A 75 -5.40 15.13 22.53
CA THR A 75 -5.32 13.95 23.39
C THR A 75 -5.15 12.69 22.55
N LEU A 76 -4.14 11.88 22.86
CA LEU A 76 -3.90 10.61 22.20
C LEU A 76 -4.45 9.44 23.01
N VAL A 77 -5.11 8.50 22.35
CA VAL A 77 -5.66 7.27 22.93
C VAL A 77 -5.02 6.07 22.25
N LYS A 78 -4.32 5.25 23.02
CA LYS A 78 -3.68 4.03 22.52
C LYS A 78 -4.66 2.86 22.59
N GLY A 79 -5.00 2.28 21.45
CA GLY A 79 -5.89 1.12 21.38
C GLY A 79 -6.67 1.05 20.08
N LYS A 80 -7.48 0.00 19.96
CA LYS A 80 -8.45 -0.14 18.87
C LYS A 80 -9.69 0.67 19.18
N LEU A 81 -10.27 1.35 18.19
CA LEU A 81 -11.47 2.18 18.39
C LEU A 81 -12.68 1.38 18.89
N GLU A 82 -12.75 0.12 18.49
CA GLU A 82 -13.78 -0.85 18.85
C GLU A 82 -13.79 -1.14 20.36
N GLU A 83 -12.61 -1.09 21.00
CA GLU A 83 -12.37 -1.50 22.38
C GLU A 83 -12.12 -0.30 23.32
N ALA A 84 -11.66 0.82 22.78
CA ALA A 84 -11.24 1.98 23.56
C ALA A 84 -12.40 2.88 24.01
N GLU A 85 -12.27 3.44 25.21
CA GLU A 85 -13.12 4.53 25.66
C GLU A 85 -12.48 5.89 25.33
N LEU A 86 -13.20 6.70 24.56
CA LEU A 86 -12.76 8.05 24.20
C LEU A 86 -13.15 9.06 25.30
N PRO A 87 -12.31 10.08 25.56
CA PRO A 87 -12.58 11.11 26.57
C PRO A 87 -13.76 12.03 26.20
N ILE A 88 -14.19 12.01 24.93
CA ILE A 88 -15.31 12.78 24.40
C ILE A 88 -16.33 11.78 23.81
N LYS A 89 -17.61 11.98 24.11
CA LYS A 89 -18.70 11.08 23.66
C LYS A 89 -19.13 11.30 22.21
N GLU A 90 -19.09 12.56 21.75
CA GLU A 90 -19.50 12.91 20.39
C GLU A 90 -18.59 13.99 19.79
N PHE A 91 -18.33 13.86 18.49
CA PHE A 91 -17.43 14.71 17.71
C PHE A 91 -18.17 15.40 16.58
N ASP A 92 -17.77 16.64 16.29
CA ASP A 92 -18.30 17.38 15.15
C ASP A 92 -17.69 16.90 13.82
N ILE A 93 -16.45 16.43 13.85
CA ILE A 93 -15.69 16.03 12.66
C ILE A 93 -14.92 14.74 12.94
N ILE A 94 -14.94 13.81 11.98
CA ILE A 94 -14.01 12.68 11.92
C ILE A 94 -13.03 12.93 10.78
N ILE A 95 -11.74 12.79 11.06
CA ILE A 95 -10.69 12.74 10.05
C ILE A 95 -10.06 11.35 10.10
N SER A 96 -9.80 10.76 8.95
CA SER A 96 -9.12 9.47 8.90
C SER A 96 -8.45 9.28 7.57
N GLU A 97 -7.26 8.69 7.61
CA GLU A 97 -6.59 8.17 6.43
C GLU A 97 -6.73 6.66 6.42
N TRP A 98 -7.85 6.21 5.85
CA TRP A 98 -8.31 4.82 5.93
C TRP A 98 -8.05 4.01 4.67
N MET A 99 -7.69 4.67 3.56
CA MET A 99 -7.62 4.05 2.25
C MET A 99 -6.47 3.05 2.15
N GLY A 100 -6.81 1.86 1.67
CA GLY A 100 -5.87 0.78 1.38
C GLY A 100 -5.42 0.74 -0.08
N TYR A 101 -4.62 -0.28 -0.43
CA TYR A 101 -4.43 -0.60 -1.86
C TYR A 101 -5.76 -1.06 -2.45
N PHE A 102 -5.97 -0.85 -3.76
CA PHE A 102 -7.27 -1.10 -4.39
C PHE A 102 -8.45 -0.44 -3.62
N LEU A 103 -8.18 0.67 -2.91
CA LEU A 103 -9.05 1.36 -1.95
C LEU A 103 -9.40 0.56 -0.68
N LEU A 104 -9.73 -0.72 -0.81
CA LEU A 104 -10.34 -1.54 0.23
C LEU A 104 -9.39 -2.54 0.91
N TYR A 105 -8.24 -2.86 0.31
CA TYR A 105 -7.31 -3.86 0.86
C TYR A 105 -6.50 -3.28 2.02
N GLU A 106 -6.54 -3.94 3.18
CA GLU A 106 -6.03 -3.40 4.46
C GLU A 106 -6.63 -2.03 4.84
N SER A 107 -7.80 -1.69 4.29
CA SER A 107 -8.46 -0.43 4.61
C SER A 107 -9.01 -0.42 6.04
N MET A 108 -9.13 0.78 6.61
CA MET A 108 -9.77 1.01 7.91
C MET A 108 -11.20 1.55 7.77
N LEU A 109 -11.84 1.31 6.61
CA LEU A 109 -13.15 1.88 6.30
C LEU A 109 -14.22 1.38 7.29
N ASP A 110 -14.16 0.11 7.70
CA ASP A 110 -15.04 -0.45 8.72
C ASP A 110 -14.92 0.26 10.08
N THR A 111 -13.69 0.56 10.52
CA THR A 111 -13.44 1.34 11.73
C THR A 111 -13.95 2.78 11.59
N VAL A 112 -13.81 3.41 10.42
CA VAL A 112 -14.35 4.77 10.16
C VAL A 112 -15.87 4.78 10.17
N LEU A 113 -16.53 3.76 9.59
CA LEU A 113 -17.98 3.63 9.62
C LEU A 113 -18.48 3.44 11.06
N LEU A 114 -17.79 2.62 11.86
CA LEU A 114 -18.08 2.50 13.29
C LEU A 114 -17.89 3.82 14.03
N ALA A 115 -16.83 4.57 13.71
CA ALA A 115 -16.58 5.89 14.29
C ALA A 115 -17.73 6.86 13.98
N ARG A 116 -18.20 6.88 12.74
CA ARG A 116 -19.34 7.67 12.29
C ARG A 116 -20.58 7.31 13.09
N ASP A 117 -20.92 6.02 13.14
CA ASP A 117 -22.19 5.58 13.72
C ASP A 117 -22.24 5.74 15.24
N LYS A 118 -21.08 5.65 15.92
CA LYS A 118 -20.99 5.72 17.38
C LYS A 118 -20.68 7.11 17.92
N TYR A 119 -19.85 7.88 17.23
CA TYR A 119 -19.22 9.08 17.79
C TYR A 119 -19.47 10.35 16.97
N LEU A 120 -19.99 10.31 15.75
CA LEU A 120 -20.24 11.51 14.97
C LEU A 120 -21.60 12.13 15.33
N LYS A 121 -21.62 13.43 15.64
CA LYS A 121 -22.87 14.17 15.83
C LYS A 121 -23.71 14.14 14.56
N LYS A 122 -25.03 14.24 14.69
CA LYS A 122 -25.93 14.40 13.54
C LYS A 122 -25.53 15.64 12.72
N GLY A 123 -25.24 15.43 11.43
CA GLY A 123 -24.76 16.50 10.53
C GLY A 123 -23.27 16.83 10.68
N GLY A 124 -22.51 16.01 11.43
CA GLY A 124 -21.06 16.10 11.48
C GLY A 124 -20.41 15.74 10.14
N LEU A 125 -19.13 16.08 10.01
CA LEU A 125 -18.37 15.94 8.77
C LEU A 125 -17.36 14.79 8.85
N ILE A 126 -17.06 14.17 7.72
CA ILE A 126 -16.02 13.15 7.59
C ILE A 126 -15.01 13.62 6.53
N PHE A 127 -13.72 13.46 6.82
CA PHE A 127 -12.64 13.82 5.91
C PHE A 127 -11.75 12.60 5.64
N PRO A 128 -11.70 12.10 4.38
CA PRO A 128 -12.56 12.43 3.24
C PRO A 128 -13.97 11.85 3.39
N ASP A 129 -14.94 12.38 2.64
CA ASP A 129 -16.34 11.97 2.62
C ASP A 129 -16.73 11.16 1.38
N ASN A 130 -15.91 11.18 0.33
CA ASN A 130 -16.21 10.52 -0.94
C ASN A 130 -14.96 9.85 -1.52
N ALA A 131 -15.12 8.61 -1.96
CA ALA A 131 -14.13 7.82 -2.65
C ALA A 131 -14.77 7.17 -3.88
N THR A 132 -14.07 7.19 -5.01
CA THR A 132 -14.51 6.56 -6.25
C THR A 132 -13.43 5.60 -6.74
N LEU A 133 -13.79 4.35 -6.96
CA LEU A 133 -12.91 3.36 -7.57
C LEU A 133 -13.06 3.43 -9.09
N TYR A 134 -11.97 3.31 -9.83
CA TYR A 134 -11.94 3.31 -11.29
C TYR A 134 -11.34 2.02 -11.81
N LEU A 135 -11.79 1.61 -12.99
CA LEU A 135 -11.26 0.47 -13.73
C LEU A 135 -10.97 0.89 -15.17
N ALA A 136 -9.85 0.43 -15.71
CA ALA A 136 -9.49 0.50 -17.13
C ALA A 136 -8.76 -0.79 -17.56
N ALA A 137 -8.42 -0.90 -18.84
CA ALA A 137 -7.60 -1.98 -19.37
C ALA A 137 -6.28 -1.44 -19.92
N ILE A 138 -5.21 -2.25 -19.82
CA ILE A 138 -3.85 -1.84 -20.17
C ILE A 138 -3.16 -2.82 -21.11
N GLU A 139 -2.27 -2.26 -21.94
CA GLU A 139 -1.19 -2.96 -22.63
C GLU A 139 -0.01 -3.07 -21.64
N ASP A 140 0.55 -4.27 -21.46
CA ASP A 140 1.62 -4.52 -20.48
C ASP A 140 2.38 -5.83 -20.81
N GLN A 141 2.64 -6.08 -22.10
CA GLN A 141 3.20 -7.34 -22.59
C GLN A 141 4.55 -7.66 -21.94
N ASP A 142 5.49 -6.70 -21.99
CA ASP A 142 6.85 -6.89 -21.51
C ASP A 142 6.88 -7.25 -20.01
N TYR A 143 6.04 -6.59 -19.21
CA TYR A 143 6.00 -6.84 -17.77
C TYR A 143 5.26 -8.13 -17.42
N LYS A 144 4.20 -8.48 -18.17
CA LYS A 144 3.57 -9.80 -18.08
C LYS A 144 4.57 -10.91 -18.41
N GLU A 145 5.44 -10.71 -19.39
CA GLU A 145 6.50 -11.67 -19.73
C GLU A 145 7.47 -11.85 -18.56
N GLU A 146 7.96 -10.74 -18.00
CA GLU A 146 8.91 -10.75 -16.87
C GLU A 146 8.33 -11.32 -15.56
N LYS A 147 7.03 -11.12 -15.29
CA LYS A 147 6.42 -11.47 -13.98
C LYS A 147 5.59 -12.74 -14.00
N ILE A 148 4.95 -13.04 -15.13
CA ILE A 148 4.00 -14.14 -15.26
C ILE A 148 4.59 -15.26 -16.12
N ASN A 149 5.03 -14.96 -17.35
CA ASN A 149 5.51 -16.00 -18.27
C ASN A 149 6.94 -16.47 -17.96
N PHE A 150 7.72 -15.71 -17.19
CA PHE A 150 9.01 -16.15 -16.65
C PHE A 150 8.97 -17.56 -16.02
N TRP A 151 7.85 -17.91 -15.38
CA TRP A 151 7.68 -19.21 -14.74
C TRP A 151 7.52 -20.38 -15.71
N ASP A 152 7.24 -20.14 -17.00
CA ASP A 152 7.17 -21.22 -17.99
C ASP A 152 8.54 -21.89 -18.21
N ASN A 153 9.63 -21.13 -18.03
CA ASN A 153 10.98 -21.65 -18.22
C ASN A 153 11.98 -20.89 -17.33
N VAL A 154 12.24 -21.46 -16.16
CA VAL A 154 13.24 -20.95 -15.22
C VAL A 154 14.54 -21.71 -15.44
N TYR A 155 15.42 -21.16 -16.30
CA TYR A 155 16.73 -21.75 -16.63
C TYR A 155 16.68 -23.19 -17.17
N GLY A 156 15.68 -23.51 -17.99
CA GLY A 156 15.46 -24.84 -18.57
C GLY A 156 14.48 -25.70 -17.79
N PHE A 157 13.95 -25.23 -16.65
CA PHE A 157 13.01 -25.96 -15.81
C PHE A 157 11.60 -25.36 -15.88
N ASP A 158 10.59 -26.23 -15.99
CA ASP A 158 9.17 -25.84 -15.98
C ASP A 158 8.71 -25.53 -14.56
N TYR A 159 8.38 -24.26 -14.30
CA TYR A 159 7.84 -23.75 -13.04
C TYR A 159 6.40 -23.23 -13.24
N SER A 160 5.70 -23.65 -14.30
CA SER A 160 4.35 -23.16 -14.65
C SER A 160 3.31 -23.41 -13.55
N CYS A 161 3.57 -24.32 -12.60
CA CYS A 161 2.76 -24.46 -11.39
C CYS A 161 2.68 -23.16 -10.56
N ILE A 162 3.73 -22.33 -10.57
CA ILE A 162 3.78 -21.01 -9.92
C ILE A 162 3.05 -19.95 -10.73
N LYS A 163 3.08 -20.04 -12.08
CA LYS A 163 2.37 -19.10 -12.97
C LYS A 163 0.89 -18.97 -12.62
N ASN A 164 0.24 -20.09 -12.30
CA ASN A 164 -1.16 -20.13 -11.89
C ASN A 164 -1.44 -19.41 -10.56
N ILE A 165 -0.44 -19.32 -9.69
CA ILE A 165 -0.51 -18.56 -8.43
C ILE A 165 -0.26 -17.08 -8.73
N ALA A 166 0.81 -16.77 -9.47
CA ALA A 166 1.18 -15.40 -9.84
C ALA A 166 0.06 -14.67 -10.61
N LEU A 167 -0.66 -15.35 -11.50
CA LEU A 167 -1.81 -14.78 -12.21
C LEU A 167 -2.97 -14.37 -11.29
N ARG A 168 -3.09 -15.00 -10.12
CA ARG A 168 -4.18 -14.73 -9.16
C ARG A 168 -3.80 -13.68 -8.12
N GLU A 169 -2.55 -13.24 -8.10
CA GLU A 169 -2.07 -12.20 -7.19
C GLU A 169 -2.04 -10.85 -7.92
N PRO A 170 -2.91 -9.89 -7.56
CA PRO A 170 -2.86 -8.56 -8.14
C PRO A 170 -1.53 -7.87 -7.83
N LEU A 171 -0.92 -7.22 -8.82
CA LEU A 171 0.32 -6.47 -8.62
C LEU A 171 0.02 -5.02 -8.25
N VAL A 172 0.74 -4.48 -7.27
CA VAL A 172 0.68 -3.06 -6.93
C VAL A 172 1.90 -2.34 -7.49
N ASP A 173 1.70 -1.64 -8.62
CA ASP A 173 2.77 -0.88 -9.26
C ASP A 173 2.29 0.41 -9.93
N THR A 174 3.25 1.25 -10.34
CA THR A 174 2.97 2.46 -11.11
C THR A 174 2.87 2.10 -12.59
N VAL A 175 1.77 2.47 -13.23
CA VAL A 175 1.52 2.23 -14.64
C VAL A 175 1.66 3.53 -15.42
N ASP A 176 2.34 3.50 -16.57
CA ASP A 176 2.41 4.64 -17.48
C ASP A 176 1.03 4.89 -18.08
N LEU A 177 0.57 6.14 -18.10
CA LEU A 177 -0.68 6.52 -18.74
C LEU A 177 -0.76 6.05 -20.19
N LYS A 178 0.37 5.98 -20.90
CA LYS A 178 0.42 5.48 -22.28
C LYS A 178 0.01 4.02 -22.41
N SER A 179 0.17 3.21 -21.37
CA SER A 179 -0.25 1.81 -21.36
C SER A 179 -1.77 1.65 -21.27
N VAL A 180 -2.52 2.70 -20.90
CA VAL A 180 -3.98 2.63 -20.80
C VAL A 180 -4.62 2.61 -22.20
N VAL A 181 -5.43 1.58 -22.47
CA VAL A 181 -6.04 1.30 -23.78
C VAL A 181 -7.52 1.70 -23.82
N THR A 182 -8.18 1.81 -22.67
CA THR A 182 -9.63 2.10 -22.58
C THR A 182 -9.92 3.42 -21.86
N ASP A 183 -11.09 3.99 -22.12
CA ASP A 183 -11.66 5.00 -21.23
C ASP A 183 -11.93 4.38 -19.84
N PRO A 184 -11.67 5.10 -18.74
CA PRO A 184 -11.95 4.59 -17.40
C PRO A 184 -13.45 4.53 -17.11
N CYS A 185 -13.88 3.44 -16.48
CA CYS A 185 -15.20 3.32 -15.88
C CYS A 185 -15.11 3.58 -14.37
N HIS A 186 -16.05 4.34 -13.81
CA HIS A 186 -16.13 4.55 -12.37
C HIS A 186 -17.07 3.53 -11.73
N ILE A 187 -16.67 3.04 -10.56
CA ILE A 187 -17.41 2.13 -9.71
C ILE A 187 -17.84 2.93 -8.49
N ASN A 188 -19.15 3.21 -8.43
CA ASN A 188 -19.72 4.05 -7.40
C ASN A 188 -19.93 3.26 -6.11
N LEU A 189 -19.26 3.68 -5.03
CA LEU A 189 -19.39 3.11 -3.69
C LEU A 189 -20.16 4.05 -2.72
N LEU A 190 -20.79 5.12 -3.24
CA LEU A 190 -21.34 6.22 -2.45
C LEU A 190 -22.69 5.89 -1.80
N THR A 191 -22.61 5.13 -0.71
CA THR A 191 -23.46 5.17 0.51
C THR A 191 -23.05 4.04 1.46
N ALA A 192 -21.78 3.59 1.40
CA ALA A 192 -21.38 2.30 1.95
C ALA A 192 -21.74 2.13 3.43
N LYS A 193 -22.56 1.11 3.68
CA LYS A 193 -22.62 0.36 4.93
C LYS A 193 -21.51 -0.69 4.90
N LYS A 194 -21.23 -1.29 6.06
CA LYS A 194 -20.27 -2.40 6.15
C LYS A 194 -20.63 -3.56 5.21
N GLU A 195 -21.92 -3.79 5.00
CA GLU A 195 -22.45 -4.82 4.08
C GLU A 195 -22.11 -4.48 2.61
N ASP A 196 -22.06 -3.20 2.26
CA ASP A 196 -21.76 -2.73 0.89
C ASP A 196 -20.27 -2.83 0.54
N LEU A 197 -19.40 -3.19 1.50
CA LEU A 197 -17.99 -3.50 1.23
C LEU A 197 -17.81 -4.85 0.52
N THR A 198 -18.88 -5.66 0.49
CA THR A 198 -19.02 -6.79 -0.42
C THR A 198 -19.94 -6.37 -1.55
N PHE A 199 -19.42 -6.26 -2.77
CA PHE A 199 -20.19 -5.72 -3.89
C PHE A 199 -19.91 -6.45 -5.20
N ASP A 200 -20.91 -6.37 -6.08
CA ASP A 200 -20.83 -6.71 -7.50
C ASP A 200 -21.11 -5.43 -8.30
N SER A 201 -20.17 -5.02 -9.15
CA SER A 201 -20.32 -3.83 -9.98
C SER A 201 -20.11 -4.15 -11.44
N ARG A 202 -21.09 -3.79 -12.27
CA ARG A 202 -20.95 -3.88 -13.73
C ARG A 202 -20.03 -2.78 -14.24
N PHE A 203 -19.17 -3.12 -15.18
CA PHE A 203 -18.33 -2.17 -15.88
C PHE A 203 -18.47 -2.34 -17.40
N SER A 204 -18.20 -1.25 -18.11
CA SER A 204 -18.13 -1.21 -19.58
C SER A 204 -16.95 -0.32 -19.94
N LEU A 205 -15.96 -0.89 -20.62
CA LEU A 205 -14.70 -0.24 -20.98
C LEU A 205 -14.64 -0.08 -22.50
N LYS A 206 -14.66 1.16 -22.97
CA LYS A 206 -14.55 1.48 -24.39
C LYS A 206 -13.09 1.53 -24.80
N VAL A 207 -12.73 0.75 -25.82
CA VAL A 207 -11.37 0.69 -26.37
C VAL A 207 -11.10 1.94 -27.21
N THR A 208 -10.01 2.64 -26.91
CA THR A 208 -9.68 3.94 -27.51
C THR A 208 -8.72 3.83 -28.69
N ARG A 209 -7.99 2.72 -28.80
CA ARG A 209 -7.01 2.45 -29.86
C ARG A 209 -6.88 0.95 -30.14
N ASN A 210 -6.42 0.60 -31.34
CA ASN A 210 -6.07 -0.78 -31.66
C ASN A 210 -4.85 -1.18 -30.85
N ASP A 211 -4.98 -2.20 -30.01
CA ASP A 211 -3.89 -2.66 -29.14
C ASP A 211 -4.17 -4.05 -28.56
N TYR A 212 -3.21 -4.55 -27.78
CA TYR A 212 -3.34 -5.76 -26.99
C TYR A 212 -3.61 -5.44 -25.52
N ILE A 213 -4.63 -6.06 -24.93
CA ILE A 213 -4.96 -5.92 -23.51
C ILE A 213 -4.45 -7.14 -22.75
N HIS A 214 -3.66 -6.86 -21.71
CA HIS A 214 -2.98 -7.87 -20.90
C HIS A 214 -3.48 -7.91 -19.45
N ALA A 215 -4.06 -6.82 -18.97
CA ALA A 215 -4.54 -6.69 -17.60
C ALA A 215 -5.65 -5.62 -17.48
N PHE A 216 -6.44 -5.73 -16.41
CA PHE A 216 -7.22 -4.61 -15.91
C PHE A 216 -6.40 -3.80 -14.90
N LEU A 217 -6.64 -2.50 -14.86
CA LEU A 217 -6.00 -1.54 -13.97
C LEU A 217 -7.06 -0.89 -13.10
N ALA A 218 -6.87 -0.90 -11.78
CA ALA A 218 -7.70 -0.18 -10.85
C ALA A 218 -6.93 0.86 -10.06
N TRP A 219 -7.60 1.98 -9.80
CA TRP A 219 -7.13 3.06 -8.93
C TRP A 219 -8.34 3.73 -8.28
N PHE A 220 -8.10 4.71 -7.42
CA PHE A 220 -9.18 5.45 -6.77
C PHE A 220 -8.91 6.94 -6.69
N ASP A 221 -10.00 7.71 -6.66
CA ASP A 221 -9.99 9.13 -6.36
C ASP A 221 -10.61 9.36 -4.99
N ILE A 222 -10.09 10.35 -4.28
CA ILE A 222 -10.56 10.80 -2.98
C ILE A 222 -10.97 12.25 -3.08
N LEU A 223 -12.17 12.54 -2.59
CA LEU A 223 -12.76 13.87 -2.60
C LEU A 223 -13.11 14.30 -1.17
N PHE A 224 -12.99 15.61 -0.94
CA PHE A 224 -13.42 16.30 0.27
C PHE A 224 -14.57 17.24 -0.12
N ASP A 225 -15.74 16.67 -0.41
CA ASP A 225 -16.89 17.40 -0.97
C ASP A 225 -17.48 18.43 -0.01
N CYS A 226 -17.33 18.22 1.30
CA CYS A 226 -17.68 19.19 2.34
C CYS A 226 -16.85 20.49 2.34
N THR A 227 -15.75 20.56 1.58
CA THR A 227 -14.89 21.76 1.53
C THR A 227 -15.43 22.83 0.56
N HIS A 228 -15.19 24.12 0.86
CA HIS A 228 -15.71 25.20 0.01
C HIS A 228 -15.11 25.18 -1.40
N LYS A 229 -13.78 24.99 -1.47
CA LYS A 229 -13.09 24.66 -2.72
C LYS A 229 -12.82 23.17 -2.72
N ARG A 230 -13.52 22.44 -3.61
CA ARG A 230 -13.42 20.98 -3.75
C ARG A 230 -11.95 20.55 -3.83
N THR A 231 -11.46 19.99 -2.74
CA THR A 231 -10.14 19.36 -2.66
C THR A 231 -10.30 17.90 -3.06
N LYS A 232 -9.40 17.41 -3.92
CA LYS A 232 -9.37 16.00 -4.33
C LYS A 232 -7.97 15.58 -4.71
N PHE A 233 -7.71 14.27 -4.65
CA PHE A 233 -6.55 13.67 -5.28
C PHE A 233 -6.93 12.35 -5.94
N SER A 234 -6.12 11.96 -6.93
CA SER A 234 -6.26 10.69 -7.64
C SER A 234 -5.00 9.85 -7.43
N THR A 235 -5.18 8.53 -7.36
CA THR A 235 -4.10 7.55 -7.44
C THR A 235 -3.94 6.99 -8.85
N GLY A 236 -4.65 7.53 -9.84
CA GLY A 236 -4.62 7.02 -11.21
C GLY A 236 -3.30 7.28 -11.95
N PRO A 237 -3.07 6.58 -13.08
CA PRO A 237 -1.84 6.70 -13.86
C PRO A 237 -1.65 8.09 -14.51
N HIS A 238 -2.73 8.87 -14.62
CA HIS A 238 -2.72 10.24 -15.12
C HIS A 238 -2.30 11.27 -14.06
N ALA A 239 -2.21 10.87 -12.79
CA ALA A 239 -1.94 11.74 -11.67
C ALA A 239 -0.48 11.65 -11.20
N GLN A 240 -0.11 12.52 -10.26
CA GLN A 240 1.20 12.44 -9.62
C GLN A 240 1.31 11.18 -8.75
N TYR A 241 2.54 10.70 -8.57
CA TYR A 241 2.83 9.53 -7.75
C TYR A 241 2.23 9.63 -6.34
N THR A 242 1.57 8.55 -5.93
CA THR A 242 1.15 8.30 -4.55
C THR A 242 1.68 6.94 -4.11
N HIS A 243 1.81 6.72 -2.81
CA HIS A 243 2.36 5.47 -2.29
C HIS A 243 1.47 4.24 -2.56
N TRP A 244 0.17 4.44 -2.80
CA TRP A 244 -0.76 3.37 -3.18
C TRP A 244 -0.51 2.84 -4.59
N LYS A 245 0.09 3.66 -5.47
CA LYS A 245 0.23 3.35 -6.89
C LYS A 245 -1.11 2.92 -7.51
N GLN A 246 -1.13 1.88 -8.35
CA GLN A 246 -2.33 1.27 -8.90
C GLN A 246 -2.30 -0.25 -8.71
N THR A 247 -3.45 -0.90 -8.83
CA THR A 247 -3.58 -2.37 -8.74
C THR A 247 -3.83 -2.96 -10.13
N VAL A 248 -2.98 -3.91 -10.53
CA VAL A 248 -2.99 -4.56 -11.85
C VAL A 248 -3.50 -6.00 -11.72
N PHE A 249 -4.50 -6.35 -12.53
CA PHE A 249 -5.14 -7.67 -12.59
C PHE A 249 -4.86 -8.32 -13.94
N TYR A 250 -3.81 -9.14 -14.04
CA TYR A 250 -3.48 -9.81 -15.30
C TYR A 250 -4.58 -10.77 -15.76
N THR A 251 -4.86 -10.75 -17.05
CA THR A 251 -5.71 -11.75 -17.71
C THR A 251 -4.86 -12.96 -18.08
N PRO A 252 -5.43 -14.18 -18.12
CA PRO A 252 -4.68 -15.38 -18.52
C PRO A 252 -4.25 -15.25 -19.98
N ASN A 253 -5.19 -14.90 -20.86
CA ASN A 253 -4.97 -14.73 -22.28
C ASN A 253 -4.89 -13.23 -22.64
N THR A 254 -4.08 -12.92 -23.65
CA THR A 254 -4.05 -11.58 -24.26
C THR A 254 -5.34 -11.37 -25.05
N ILE A 255 -5.97 -10.22 -24.87
CA ILE A 255 -7.19 -9.82 -25.58
C ILE A 255 -6.77 -8.91 -26.74
N VAL A 256 -7.14 -9.27 -27.96
CA VAL A 256 -6.96 -8.41 -29.13
C VAL A 256 -8.12 -7.42 -29.17
N ALA A 257 -7.84 -6.12 -29.22
CA ALA A 257 -8.85 -5.09 -29.15
C ALA A 257 -8.67 -4.05 -30.26
N HIS A 258 -9.78 -3.67 -30.88
CA HIS A 258 -9.86 -2.61 -31.88
C HIS A 258 -10.51 -1.36 -31.31
N ALA A 259 -10.10 -0.19 -31.81
CA ALA A 259 -10.69 1.08 -31.43
C ALA A 259 -12.20 1.06 -31.69
N GLY A 260 -12.99 1.38 -30.67
CA GLY A 260 -14.45 1.33 -30.72
C GLY A 260 -15.05 0.04 -30.16
N ASP A 261 -14.26 -1.00 -29.91
CA ASP A 261 -14.71 -2.19 -29.19
C ASP A 261 -15.09 -1.83 -27.74
N THR A 262 -15.90 -2.70 -27.14
CA THR A 262 -16.30 -2.57 -25.73
C THR A 262 -16.03 -3.87 -25.00
N ILE A 263 -15.38 -3.79 -23.84
CA ILE A 263 -15.23 -4.89 -22.90
C ILE A 263 -16.20 -4.67 -21.75
N GLU A 264 -17.13 -5.59 -21.58
CA GLU A 264 -18.16 -5.51 -20.54
C GLU A 264 -18.02 -6.65 -19.55
N GLY A 265 -18.37 -6.39 -18.29
CA GLY A 265 -18.16 -7.37 -17.25
C GLY A 265 -18.72 -6.97 -15.90
N THR A 266 -18.39 -7.79 -14.91
CA THR A 266 -18.71 -7.57 -13.50
C THR A 266 -17.42 -7.72 -12.68
N LEU A 267 -17.16 -6.73 -11.82
CA LEU A 267 -16.15 -6.77 -10.78
C LEU A 267 -16.84 -7.06 -9.45
N SER A 268 -16.49 -8.19 -8.84
CA SER A 268 -16.93 -8.58 -7.51
C SER A 268 -15.78 -8.42 -6.52
N CYS A 269 -16.05 -7.92 -5.33
CA CYS A 269 -15.06 -7.79 -4.26
C CYS A 269 -15.71 -8.18 -2.94
N ALA A 270 -15.03 -9.03 -2.16
CA ALA A 270 -15.47 -9.44 -0.84
C ALA A 270 -14.26 -9.67 0.09
N PRO A 271 -14.41 -9.49 1.42
CA PRO A 271 -13.42 -9.95 2.38
C PRO A 271 -13.23 -11.46 2.30
N ASN A 272 -11.98 -11.94 2.40
CA ASN A 272 -11.70 -13.37 2.36
C ASN A 272 -12.24 -14.08 3.61
N GLN A 273 -12.80 -15.28 3.44
CA GLN A 273 -13.42 -16.06 4.52
C GLN A 273 -12.44 -16.47 5.64
N ARG A 274 -11.15 -16.67 5.32
CA ARG A 274 -10.13 -17.10 6.30
C ARG A 274 -9.52 -15.91 7.03
N ASN A 275 -9.32 -14.80 6.33
CA ASN A 275 -8.74 -13.58 6.87
C ASN A 275 -9.49 -12.38 6.28
N ASN A 276 -10.31 -11.73 7.09
CA ASN A 276 -11.15 -10.61 6.66
C ASN A 276 -10.36 -9.36 6.22
N ARG A 277 -9.04 -9.32 6.42
CA ARG A 277 -8.16 -8.28 5.90
C ARG A 277 -7.72 -8.52 4.45
N ASP A 278 -7.77 -9.77 4.01
CA ASP A 278 -7.50 -10.13 2.61
C ASP A 278 -8.76 -9.93 1.77
N LEU A 279 -8.59 -9.68 0.47
CA LEU A 279 -9.71 -9.54 -0.47
C LEU A 279 -9.74 -10.69 -1.46
N ASP A 280 -10.94 -11.26 -1.64
CA ASP A 280 -11.28 -12.09 -2.78
C ASP A 280 -11.94 -11.20 -3.83
N ILE A 281 -11.33 -11.13 -5.01
CA ILE A 281 -11.75 -10.27 -6.11
C ILE A 281 -12.04 -11.15 -7.33
N THR A 282 -13.21 -11.01 -7.94
CA THR A 282 -13.57 -11.74 -9.15
C THR A 282 -13.83 -10.75 -10.28
N VAL A 283 -13.21 -10.97 -11.43
CA VAL A 283 -13.48 -10.21 -12.66
C VAL A 283 -14.04 -11.18 -13.69
N THR A 284 -15.31 -11.01 -14.01
CA THR A 284 -15.95 -11.68 -15.15
C THR A 284 -16.09 -10.69 -16.28
N TYR A 285 -15.58 -11.01 -17.46
CA TYR A 285 -15.59 -10.11 -18.60
C TYR A 285 -15.85 -10.86 -19.91
N THR A 286 -16.51 -10.17 -20.84
CA THR A 286 -16.71 -10.63 -22.21
C THR A 286 -15.76 -9.87 -23.14
N THR A 287 -14.96 -10.62 -23.88
CA THR A 287 -14.07 -10.06 -24.91
C THR A 287 -14.86 -9.59 -26.14
N PRO A 288 -14.28 -8.73 -27.00
CA PRO A 288 -14.95 -8.31 -28.25
C PRO A 288 -15.33 -9.49 -29.17
N GLU A 289 -14.61 -10.60 -29.07
CA GLU A 289 -14.88 -11.85 -29.80
C GLU A 289 -16.07 -12.65 -29.23
N GLY A 290 -16.67 -12.21 -28.12
CA GLY A 290 -17.82 -12.85 -27.47
C GLY A 290 -17.46 -13.97 -26.50
N SER A 291 -16.17 -14.20 -26.22
CA SER A 291 -15.75 -15.15 -25.19
C SER A 291 -15.85 -14.53 -23.80
N GLU A 292 -16.64 -15.15 -22.93
CA GLU A 292 -16.71 -14.83 -21.50
C GLU A 292 -15.59 -15.54 -20.74
N THR A 293 -14.90 -14.79 -19.87
CA THR A 293 -13.85 -15.32 -18.99
C THR A 293 -14.08 -14.81 -17.57
N THR A 294 -13.90 -15.70 -16.59
CA THR A 294 -13.92 -15.35 -15.17
C THR A 294 -12.56 -15.61 -14.55
N MET A 295 -12.01 -14.59 -13.90
CA MET A 295 -10.77 -14.67 -13.13
C MET A 295 -11.02 -14.37 -11.66
N ASN A 296 -10.45 -15.22 -10.80
CA ASN A 296 -10.50 -15.05 -9.35
C ASN A 296 -9.09 -14.67 -8.87
N TYR A 297 -9.01 -13.51 -8.26
CA TYR A 297 -7.81 -12.95 -7.65
C TYR A 297 -7.92 -12.98 -6.15
N LYS A 298 -6.77 -13.10 -5.50
CA LYS A 298 -6.66 -13.00 -4.05
C LYS A 298 -5.61 -11.96 -3.72
N MET A 299 -6.05 -10.86 -3.12
CA MET A 299 -5.16 -9.84 -2.60
C MET A 299 -4.88 -10.16 -1.13
N CYS A 300 -3.72 -10.75 -0.87
CA CYS A 300 -3.27 -11.11 0.47
C CYS A 300 -1.75 -10.93 0.61
N VAL A 301 -1.27 -10.81 1.83
CA VAL A 301 0.18 -10.79 2.11
C VAL A 301 0.71 -12.21 1.98
N ILE A 302 0.93 -12.67 0.75
CA ILE A 302 1.80 -13.82 0.51
C ILE A 302 3.22 -13.27 0.55
N PHE A 303 4.12 -14.00 1.24
CA PHE A 303 5.55 -13.71 1.34
C PHE A 303 6.07 -13.03 0.08
N PRO A 304 6.90 -11.97 0.17
CA PRO A 304 7.45 -11.35 -1.02
C PRO A 304 8.22 -12.42 -1.78
N LEU A 305 7.62 -12.97 -2.84
CA LEU A 305 8.37 -13.66 -3.87
C LEU A 305 9.44 -12.66 -4.29
N PRO A 306 10.73 -12.99 -4.21
CA PRO A 306 11.79 -12.04 -4.46
C PRO A 306 11.63 -11.50 -5.88
N LEU A 307 11.11 -10.29 -5.99
CA LEU A 307 10.99 -9.59 -7.26
C LEU A 307 12.42 -9.40 -7.80
N PRO A 308 12.68 -9.71 -9.07
CA PRO A 308 13.93 -9.29 -9.70
C PRO A 308 14.02 -7.75 -9.67
N HIS A 309 15.23 -7.27 -9.37
CA HIS A 309 15.59 -5.92 -8.98
C HIS A 309 14.92 -4.77 -9.76
N PRO A 310 14.68 -3.59 -9.13
CA PRO A 310 14.26 -2.40 -9.85
C PRO A 310 15.32 -1.91 -10.85
N ARG A 311 14.87 -1.45 -12.02
CA ARG A 311 15.68 -0.96 -13.14
C ARG A 311 16.69 0.12 -12.69
N VAL A 312 17.97 -0.11 -12.94
CA VAL A 312 19.00 0.94 -12.90
C VAL A 312 18.93 1.70 -14.22
N PHE A 313 18.42 2.93 -14.20
CA PHE A 313 18.62 3.87 -15.29
C PHE A 313 20.09 4.29 -15.33
N THR A 314 20.86 3.74 -16.27
CA THR A 314 22.19 4.25 -16.60
C THR A 314 22.04 5.50 -17.47
N ARG A 315 22.14 6.68 -16.85
CA ARG A 315 22.49 7.90 -17.59
C ARG A 315 23.97 7.79 -17.98
N VAL A 316 24.24 7.74 -19.27
CA VAL A 316 25.58 7.91 -19.84
C VAL A 316 25.96 9.38 -19.72
N GLY A 317 27.02 9.68 -18.95
CA GLY A 317 27.62 11.02 -18.91
C GLY A 317 28.33 11.37 -17.59
N GLU A 318 29.67 11.32 -17.62
CA GLU A 318 30.64 12.09 -16.81
C GLU A 318 30.98 11.69 -15.34
N ARG A 319 32.18 11.08 -15.22
CA ARG A 319 33.26 11.06 -14.19
C ARG A 319 32.99 11.22 -12.65
N PRO A 320 33.87 10.63 -11.81
CA PRO A 320 33.50 10.07 -10.51
C PRO A 320 33.60 11.08 -9.36
N LEU A 321 32.56 11.13 -8.54
CA LEU A 321 32.63 11.70 -7.19
C LEU A 321 32.73 10.56 -6.17
N THR A 322 33.84 10.55 -5.46
CA THR A 322 34.13 9.71 -4.30
C THR A 322 33.18 10.01 -3.14
N GLY A 323 32.62 8.96 -2.53
CA GLY A 323 32.01 9.01 -1.20
C GLY A 323 30.47 8.93 -1.20
N CYS A 324 29.93 7.71 -1.17
CA CYS A 324 28.53 7.48 -0.86
C CYS A 324 28.42 6.58 0.38
N GLN A 325 28.00 7.18 1.51
CA GLN A 325 27.47 6.45 2.66
C GLN A 325 26.12 5.84 2.28
N VAL A 326 26.05 4.52 2.25
CA VAL A 326 24.79 3.79 2.09
C VAL A 326 24.18 3.62 3.48
N LEU A 327 23.15 4.40 3.78
CA LEU A 327 22.27 4.22 4.94
C LEU A 327 21.28 3.08 4.64
N ILE A 328 21.54 1.91 5.21
CA ILE A 328 20.64 0.76 5.15
C ILE A 328 19.61 0.90 6.28
N TYR A 329 18.33 1.04 5.91
CA TYR A 329 17.19 0.89 6.82
C TYR A 329 17.04 -0.59 7.21
N THR A 330 17.31 -0.95 8.46
CA THR A 330 16.97 -2.28 9.00
C THR A 330 15.66 -2.19 9.77
N SER A 331 14.58 -2.74 9.22
CA SER A 331 13.38 -3.10 9.98
C SER A 331 13.65 -4.38 10.77
N THR A 332 13.01 -4.52 11.92
CA THR A 332 13.22 -5.57 12.94
C THR A 332 13.01 -7.02 12.44
N PHE A 333 12.46 -7.22 11.25
CA PHE A 333 12.31 -8.53 10.62
C PHE A 333 13.62 -9.06 9.98
N SER A 334 14.54 -8.17 9.61
CA SER A 334 15.84 -8.54 9.03
C SER A 334 16.78 -9.20 10.06
N MET A 335 16.63 -8.90 11.36
CA MET A 335 17.52 -9.47 12.39
C MET A 335 17.35 -10.98 12.58
N LEU A 336 16.14 -11.53 12.46
CA LEU A 336 15.87 -12.97 12.64
C LEU A 336 16.45 -13.81 11.49
N ILE A 337 16.32 -13.33 10.25
CA ILE A 337 16.90 -13.98 9.06
C ILE A 337 18.43 -13.88 9.11
N THR A 338 18.97 -12.72 9.51
CA THR A 338 20.42 -12.54 9.66
C THR A 338 20.98 -13.44 10.77
N HIS A 339 20.25 -13.64 11.88
CA HIS A 339 20.67 -14.57 12.95
C HIS A 339 20.64 -16.03 12.50
N ALA A 340 19.60 -16.49 11.79
CA ALA A 340 19.50 -17.86 11.31
C ALA A 340 20.59 -18.19 10.27
N ILE A 341 20.86 -17.25 9.34
CA ILE A 341 21.92 -17.38 8.33
C ILE A 341 23.30 -17.37 9.01
N LEU A 342 23.55 -16.47 9.96
CA LEU A 342 24.81 -16.43 10.70
C LEU A 342 25.04 -17.67 11.58
N THR A 343 23.99 -18.26 12.13
CA THR A 343 24.10 -19.47 12.98
C THR A 343 24.42 -20.70 12.13
N ASN A 344 23.76 -20.86 10.98
CA ASN A 344 24.05 -21.95 10.05
C ASN A 344 25.40 -21.79 9.32
N MET A 345 25.82 -20.57 8.98
CA MET A 345 27.15 -20.34 8.38
C MET A 345 28.29 -20.47 9.40
N LYS A 346 28.06 -20.17 10.69
CA LYS A 346 29.04 -20.45 11.76
C LYS A 346 29.28 -21.95 11.92
N LEU A 347 28.23 -22.77 11.84
CA LEU A 347 28.33 -24.24 11.84
C LEU A 347 29.10 -24.77 10.61
N LEU A 348 28.83 -24.23 9.42
CA LEU A 348 29.56 -24.58 8.18
C LEU A 348 31.04 -24.17 8.21
N SER A 349 31.36 -23.02 8.81
CA SER A 349 32.75 -22.53 8.91
C SER A 349 33.61 -23.36 9.86
N ALA A 350 33.01 -24.03 10.86
CA ALA A 350 33.72 -24.84 11.85
C ALA A 350 34.34 -26.11 11.24
N CYS A 351 33.80 -26.61 10.12
CA CYS A 351 34.25 -27.82 9.42
C CYS A 351 35.38 -27.59 8.41
N LEU A 352 35.85 -26.35 8.22
CA LEU A 352 36.89 -26.03 7.23
C LEU A 352 38.29 -25.91 7.88
N PRO A 353 39.34 -26.52 7.31
CA PRO A 353 40.64 -26.68 7.97
C PRO A 353 41.54 -25.44 7.98
N SER A 354 41.29 -24.42 7.13
CA SER A 354 42.15 -23.23 7.07
C SER A 354 41.40 -21.93 7.34
N LEU A 355 42.05 -21.00 8.06
CA LEU A 355 41.49 -19.67 8.37
C LEU A 355 41.12 -18.92 7.08
N HIS A 356 41.98 -18.99 6.06
CA HIS A 356 41.79 -18.28 4.78
C HIS A 356 40.51 -18.72 4.04
N ALA A 357 40.17 -20.00 4.06
CA ALA A 357 38.94 -20.51 3.45
C ALA A 357 37.67 -20.03 4.17
N ARG A 358 37.73 -19.89 5.50
CA ARG A 358 36.63 -19.34 6.31
C ARG A 358 36.38 -17.87 5.99
N TYR A 359 37.45 -17.08 5.78
CA TYR A 359 37.35 -15.67 5.43
C TYR A 359 36.75 -15.44 4.02
N TYR A 360 37.16 -16.23 3.03
CA TYR A 360 36.75 -16.03 1.64
C TYR A 360 35.23 -16.23 1.43
N ILE A 361 34.62 -17.16 2.16
CA ILE A 361 33.17 -17.43 2.09
C ILE A 361 32.35 -16.35 2.78
N LEU A 362 32.78 -15.88 3.96
CA LEU A 362 32.08 -14.82 4.71
C LEU A 362 32.04 -13.49 3.94
N GLN A 363 33.09 -13.18 3.17
CA GLN A 363 33.19 -11.93 2.42
C GLN A 363 32.25 -11.89 1.21
N ARG A 364 32.06 -13.01 0.50
CA ARG A 364 31.16 -13.09 -0.66
C ARG A 364 29.69 -13.28 -0.30
N ALA A 365 29.39 -13.89 0.85
CA ALA A 365 28.01 -14.17 1.25
C ALA A 365 27.32 -12.97 1.92
N CYS A 366 28.05 -12.06 2.58
CA CYS A 366 27.43 -11.03 3.42
C CYS A 366 27.88 -9.58 3.18
N TRP A 367 28.80 -9.29 2.24
CA TRP A 367 29.26 -7.90 1.94
C TRP A 367 29.61 -7.07 3.20
N ILE A 368 30.29 -7.67 4.18
CA ILE A 368 30.68 -7.01 5.44
C ILE A 368 32.05 -6.33 5.27
N PRO A 369 32.25 -5.08 5.76
CA PRO A 369 33.55 -4.42 5.72
C PRO A 369 34.65 -5.18 6.49
N TYR A 370 35.88 -5.18 5.94
CA TYR A 370 37.03 -5.98 6.40
C TYR A 370 37.34 -5.84 7.91
N SER A 371 37.09 -4.67 8.48
CA SER A 371 37.35 -4.34 9.89
C SER A 371 36.41 -5.05 10.88
N PHE A 372 35.23 -5.51 10.46
CA PHE A 372 34.27 -6.19 11.35
C PHE A 372 34.58 -7.70 11.52
N CYS A 373 35.24 -8.33 10.55
CA CYS A 373 35.59 -9.75 10.61
C CYS A 373 36.69 -10.06 11.64
N ILE A 374 37.61 -9.13 11.89
CA ILE A 374 38.73 -9.29 12.85
C ILE A 374 38.23 -9.40 14.30
N ALA A 375 37.13 -8.73 14.64
CA ALA A 375 36.56 -8.72 16.00
C ALA A 375 35.81 -10.01 16.36
N LEU A 376 35.32 -10.77 15.37
CA LEU A 376 34.57 -12.02 15.60
C LEU A 376 35.46 -13.25 15.76
N ALA A 377 36.67 -13.24 15.21
CA ALA A 377 37.60 -14.37 15.26
C ALA A 377 38.45 -14.43 16.55
N SER A 378 38.38 -13.40 17.41
CA SER A 378 39.33 -13.18 18.52
C SER A 378 38.75 -13.40 19.93
N ARG A 379 37.56 -14.00 20.08
CA ARG A 379 37.01 -14.33 21.42
C ARG A 379 37.14 -15.84 21.75
N PRO A 380 37.61 -16.22 22.96
CA PRO A 380 37.67 -17.63 23.36
C PRO A 380 36.28 -18.16 23.73
N PHE A 381 36.02 -19.42 23.39
CA PHE A 381 34.77 -20.13 23.69
C PHE A 381 34.83 -20.79 25.08
N THR A 382 33.86 -20.50 25.94
CA THR A 382 33.55 -21.30 27.14
C THR A 382 32.46 -22.30 26.79
N VAL A 383 32.76 -23.59 26.89
CA VAL A 383 31.82 -24.69 26.64
C VAL A 383 31.00 -24.94 27.91
N TYR A 384 29.69 -24.71 27.88
CA TYR A 384 28.78 -25.33 28.84
C TYR A 384 28.21 -26.59 28.21
N ARG A 385 28.54 -27.75 28.80
CA ARG A 385 27.78 -28.99 28.62
C ARG A 385 26.48 -28.86 29.41
N TYR A 386 25.35 -29.13 28.78
CA TYR A 386 24.39 -30.17 29.17
C TYR A 386 23.55 -30.56 27.95
#